data_AF-A0A8T0ZAL4-F1
#
_entry.id   AF-A0A8T0ZAL4-F1
#
_cell.length_a   1.000
_cell.length_b   1.000
_cell.length_c   1.000
_cell.angle_alpha   90.00
_cell.angle_beta   90.00
_cell.angle_gamma   90.00
#
_symmetry.space_group_name_H-M   'P 1'
#
loop_
_entity.id
_entity.type
_entity.pdbx_description
1 polymer ?
#
loop_
_entity_poly.entity_id
_entity_poly.type
_entity_poly.pdbx_seq_one_letter_code
_entity_poly.pdbx_strand_id
1 'polypeptide(L)'
;MTPPDRSQWKRVDVVVPAGPLGLIVSKSPTGEGHVIVDGFRPVGGSAEPGALEKHGEIGPNSLLLGVNAHDFTDAAACWSFEKIREILVSTSSAERVVRFLVPPPPPAVQFEEIAAHEGGKRFADVYTLGKELGAGTFSVIEYILLQDLKTTVRTAFYAVWK
;
A
#
# COMPACT_ATOMS: atom_id res chain seq x y z
N MET A 1 -11.91 -7.70 16.05
CA MET A 1 -10.57 -7.66 15.43
C MET A 1 -9.74 -6.66 16.21
N THR A 2 -8.61 -7.08 16.77
CA THR A 2 -7.69 -6.17 17.47
C THR A 2 -7.04 -5.24 16.45
N PRO A 3 -6.92 -3.93 16.70
CA PRO A 3 -6.18 -3.03 15.84
C PRO A 3 -4.74 -3.56 15.65
N PRO A 4 -4.16 -3.48 14.44
CA PRO A 4 -2.77 -3.86 14.24
C PRO A 4 -1.86 -3.04 15.17
N ASP A 5 -0.85 -3.69 15.75
CA ASP A 5 0.15 -3.00 16.57
C ASP A 5 0.93 -2.01 15.69
N ARG A 6 0.77 -0.72 15.97
CA ARG A 6 1.39 0.38 15.24
C ARG A 6 2.62 0.95 15.96
N SER A 7 3.06 0.33 17.05
CA SER A 7 4.19 0.83 17.87
C SER A 7 5.50 0.94 17.09
N GLN A 8 5.70 0.08 16.08
CA GLN A 8 6.89 0.05 15.23
C GLN A 8 6.78 0.89 13.95
N TRP A 9 5.64 1.54 13.71
CA TRP A 9 5.42 2.27 12.47
C TRP A 9 6.13 3.63 12.49
N LYS A 10 6.67 4.03 11.35
CA LYS A 10 7.43 5.27 11.19
C LYS A 10 6.51 6.43 10.83
N ARG A 11 6.68 7.60 11.47
CA ARG A 11 6.04 8.84 11.02
C ARG A 11 6.87 9.49 9.92
N VAL A 12 6.22 9.87 8.82
CA VAL A 12 6.86 10.47 7.65
C VAL A 12 6.08 11.70 7.21
N ASP A 13 6.77 12.82 7.07
CA ASP A 13 6.22 14.09 6.61
C ASP A 13 6.81 14.41 5.24
N VAL A 14 5.96 14.65 4.25
CA VAL A 14 6.37 14.89 2.86
C VAL A 14 5.86 16.23 2.39
N VAL A 15 6.78 17.09 1.93
CA VAL A 15 6.43 18.34 1.25
C VAL A 15 6.02 18.02 -0.18
N VAL A 16 4.82 18.41 -0.57
CA VAL A 16 4.26 18.18 -1.90
C VAL A 16 3.87 19.50 -2.55
N PRO A 17 4.19 19.71 -3.83
CA PRO A 17 3.84 20.93 -4.53
C PRO A 17 2.31 21.06 -4.72
N ALA A 18 1.90 22.25 -5.15
CA ALA A 18 0.53 22.48 -5.60
C ALA A 18 0.15 21.52 -6.73
N GLY A 19 -1.09 21.04 -6.71
CA GLY A 19 -1.65 20.13 -7.71
C GLY A 19 -2.13 18.79 -7.14
N PRO A 20 -2.37 17.79 -8.00
CA PRO A 20 -2.83 16.48 -7.57
C PRO A 20 -1.75 15.71 -6.81
N LEU A 21 -2.13 15.02 -5.73
CA LEU A 21 -1.21 14.20 -4.94
C LEU A 21 -0.80 12.89 -5.61
N GLY A 22 -1.59 12.41 -6.57
CA GLY A 22 -1.37 11.10 -7.18
C GLY A 22 -1.60 9.94 -6.21
N LEU A 23 -2.50 10.09 -5.23
CA LEU A 23 -2.73 9.08 -4.19
C LEU A 23 -4.03 8.30 -4.45
N ILE A 24 -3.99 6.98 -4.28
CA ILE A 24 -5.15 6.10 -4.22
C ILE A 24 -5.36 5.73 -2.75
N VAL A 25 -6.55 5.98 -2.22
CA VAL A 25 -6.86 5.77 -0.81
C VAL A 25 -8.22 5.14 -0.61
N SER A 26 -8.34 4.37 0.47
CA SER A 26 -9.58 3.76 0.93
C SER A 26 -9.79 3.97 2.42
N LYS A 27 -11.02 3.71 2.88
CA LYS A 27 -11.37 3.75 4.30
C LYS A 27 -10.79 2.52 4.99
N SER A 28 -10.14 2.73 6.13
CA SER A 28 -9.61 1.61 6.92
C SER A 28 -10.74 0.69 7.41
N PRO A 29 -10.62 -0.64 7.21
CA PRO A 29 -11.62 -1.62 7.64
C PRO A 29 -11.66 -1.82 9.16
N THR A 30 -10.63 -1.34 9.88
CA THR A 30 -10.51 -1.49 11.34
C THR A 30 -11.24 -0.42 12.14
N GLY A 31 -11.92 0.52 11.46
CA GLY A 31 -13.00 1.31 12.04
C GLY A 31 -12.57 2.41 13.00
N GLU A 32 -11.94 3.47 12.50
CA GLU A 32 -11.66 4.72 13.26
C GLU A 32 -11.64 5.96 12.34
N GLY A 33 -12.27 5.90 11.16
CA GLY A 33 -12.24 7.01 10.18
C GLY A 33 -10.88 7.20 9.48
N HIS A 34 -9.87 6.39 9.82
CA HIS A 34 -8.55 6.44 9.18
C HIS A 34 -8.61 6.11 7.70
N VAL A 35 -7.69 6.74 6.96
CA VAL A 35 -7.52 6.57 5.52
C VAL A 35 -6.22 5.84 5.26
N ILE A 36 -6.29 4.75 4.50
CA ILE A 36 -5.14 3.96 4.10
C ILE A 36 -4.74 4.28 2.66
N VAL A 37 -3.44 4.23 2.39
CA VAL A 37 -2.87 4.29 1.05
C VAL A 37 -3.00 2.91 0.41
N ASP A 38 -3.67 2.84 -0.75
CA ASP A 38 -3.74 1.62 -1.56
C ASP A 38 -2.65 1.62 -2.64
N GLY A 39 -2.22 2.80 -3.07
CA GLY A 39 -1.18 2.97 -4.08
C GLY A 39 -1.11 4.39 -4.62
N PHE A 40 -0.47 4.52 -5.77
CA PHE A 40 -0.25 5.79 -6.45
C PHE A 40 -0.86 5.79 -7.85
N ARG A 41 -1.21 6.99 -8.32
CA ARG A 41 -1.59 7.25 -9.70
C ARG A 41 -0.66 8.32 -10.27
N PRO A 42 -0.33 8.25 -11.56
CA PRO A 42 0.44 9.29 -12.21
C PRO A 42 -0.20 10.68 -12.08
N VAL A 43 0.64 11.70 -12.08
CA VAL A 43 0.24 13.11 -12.03
C VAL A 43 0.69 13.85 -13.28
N GLY A 44 -0.12 14.81 -13.72
CA GLY A 44 0.16 15.59 -14.93
C GLY A 44 -0.15 14.85 -16.24
N GLY A 45 0.12 15.52 -17.37
CA GLY A 45 -0.22 15.01 -18.71
C GLY A 45 0.69 13.91 -19.26
N SER A 46 1.85 13.68 -18.64
CA SER A 46 2.89 12.77 -19.13
C SER A 46 3.00 11.47 -18.34
N ALA A 47 1.99 11.12 -17.54
CA ALA A 47 1.98 9.94 -16.69
C ALA A 47 3.20 9.81 -15.75
N GLU A 48 3.70 10.95 -15.26
CA GLU A 48 4.85 11.01 -14.35
C GLU A 48 4.47 10.63 -12.91
N PRO A 49 5.39 9.99 -12.15
CA PRO A 49 5.18 9.75 -10.73
C PRO A 49 5.02 11.05 -9.93
N GLY A 50 4.10 11.04 -8.97
CA GLY A 50 3.85 12.17 -8.08
C GLY A 50 4.95 12.35 -7.02
N ALA A 51 4.91 13.48 -6.30
CA ALA A 51 5.89 13.77 -5.25
C ALA A 51 5.89 12.70 -4.13
N LEU A 52 4.71 12.20 -3.76
CA LEU A 52 4.57 11.14 -2.75
C LEU A 52 5.17 9.81 -3.21
N GLU A 53 4.95 9.44 -4.48
CA GLU A 53 5.51 8.22 -5.08
C GLU A 53 7.04 8.34 -5.21
N LYS A 54 7.54 9.52 -5.63
CA LYS A 54 8.98 9.81 -5.73
C LYS A 54 9.71 9.82 -4.39
N HIS A 55 9.01 10.05 -3.27
CA HIS A 55 9.60 10.00 -1.93
C HIS A 55 10.05 8.58 -1.54
N GLY A 56 9.41 7.54 -2.08
CA GLY A 56 9.81 6.13 -1.92
C GLY A 56 9.55 5.50 -0.54
N GLU A 57 9.40 6.30 0.52
CA GLU A 57 9.07 5.78 1.86
C GLU A 57 7.58 5.49 2.05
N ILE A 58 6.71 6.19 1.31
CA ILE A 58 5.26 5.99 1.44
C ILE A 58 4.87 4.80 0.56
N GLY A 59 4.28 3.79 1.18
CA GLY A 59 3.82 2.59 0.47
C GLY A 59 2.38 2.22 0.80
N PRO A 60 1.84 1.17 0.15
CA PRO A 60 0.55 0.60 0.50
C PRO A 60 0.44 0.28 2.00
N ASN A 61 -0.77 0.37 2.55
CA ASN A 61 -1.09 0.24 3.98
C ASN A 61 -0.56 1.35 4.89
N SER A 62 0.12 2.38 4.36
CA SER A 62 0.42 3.59 5.12
C SER A 62 -0.88 4.30 5.52
N LEU A 63 -0.94 4.84 6.73
CA LEU A 63 -2.07 5.64 7.19
C LEU A 63 -1.81 7.11 6.91
N LEU A 64 -2.81 7.78 6.34
CA LEU A 64 -2.80 9.22 6.19
C LEU A 64 -3.19 9.88 7.51
N LEU A 65 -2.23 10.56 8.15
CA LEU A 65 -2.43 11.22 9.44
C LEU A 65 -2.98 12.63 9.30
N GLY A 66 -2.67 13.32 8.20
CA GLY A 66 -3.08 14.71 8.06
C GLY A 66 -2.42 15.45 6.92
N VAL A 67 -2.87 16.69 6.72
CA VAL A 67 -2.26 17.64 5.78
C VAL A 67 -2.24 19.03 6.40
N ASN A 68 -1.09 19.70 6.34
CA ASN A 68 -0.88 21.03 6.93
C ASN A 68 -1.33 21.07 8.40
N ALA A 69 -2.28 21.94 8.74
CA ALA A 69 -2.84 22.06 10.09
C ALA A 69 -3.93 21.02 10.41
N HIS A 70 -4.42 20.26 9.43
CA HIS A 70 -5.49 19.28 9.64
C HIS A 70 -4.90 17.95 10.10
N ASP A 71 -5.17 17.58 11.35
CA ASP A 71 -4.89 16.27 11.91
C ASP A 71 -6.12 15.37 11.78
N PHE A 72 -6.04 14.35 10.93
CA PHE A 72 -7.12 13.40 10.66
C PHE A 72 -7.27 12.32 11.74
N THR A 73 -6.35 12.28 12.71
CA THR A 73 -6.41 11.36 13.85
C THR A 73 -7.11 11.96 15.08
N ASP A 74 -7.45 13.25 15.03
CA ASP A 74 -8.21 13.90 16.10
C ASP A 74 -9.62 13.33 16.21
N ALA A 75 -9.84 12.53 17.25
CA ALA A 75 -11.12 11.90 17.54
C ALA A 75 -12.24 12.91 17.83
N ALA A 76 -11.92 14.11 18.35
CA ALA A 76 -12.91 15.14 18.64
C ALA A 76 -13.47 15.78 17.37
N ALA A 77 -12.70 15.78 16.28
CA ALA A 77 -13.08 16.37 15.01
C ALA A 77 -14.00 15.49 14.15
N CYS A 78 -14.23 14.23 14.55
CA CYS A 78 -15.13 13.27 13.91
C CYS A 78 -14.94 13.22 12.38
N TRP A 79 -13.73 12.93 11.92
CA TRP A 79 -13.40 12.93 10.49
C TRP A 79 -14.15 11.84 9.71
N SER A 80 -14.83 12.26 8.64
CA SER A 80 -15.35 11.35 7.62
C SER A 80 -14.40 11.29 6.42
N PHE A 81 -14.49 10.21 5.64
CA PHE A 81 -13.68 10.03 4.44
C PHE A 81 -13.94 11.14 3.41
N GLU A 82 -15.20 11.58 3.30
CA GLU A 82 -15.64 12.66 2.42
C GLU A 82 -15.02 14.00 2.84
N LYS A 83 -15.03 14.30 4.14
CA LYS A 83 -14.43 15.53 4.69
C LYS A 83 -12.92 15.54 4.48
N ILE A 84 -12.24 14.41 4.70
CA ILE A 84 -10.81 14.27 4.41
C ILE A 84 -10.53 14.54 2.92
N ARG A 85 -11.31 13.95 2.01
CA ARG A 85 -11.18 14.18 0.57
C ARG A 85 -11.38 15.65 0.21
N GLU A 86 -12.38 16.31 0.79
CA GLU A 86 -12.65 17.74 0.60
C GLU A 86 -11.46 18.61 1.05
N ILE A 87 -10.86 18.31 2.21
CA ILE A 87 -9.66 19.01 2.69
C ILE A 87 -8.47 18.80 1.74
N LEU A 88 -8.24 17.58 1.26
CA LEU A 88 -7.15 17.30 0.31
C LEU A 88 -7.32 18.05 -1.01
N VAL A 89 -8.56 18.26 -1.46
CA VAL A 89 -8.89 19.02 -2.68
C VAL A 89 -8.78 20.53 -2.43
N SER A 90 -9.36 21.05 -1.35
CA SER A 90 -9.36 22.49 -1.04
C SER A 90 -7.95 23.04 -0.78
N THR A 91 -7.06 22.22 -0.22
CA THR A 91 -5.65 22.59 -0.01
C THR A 91 -4.76 22.40 -1.25
N SER A 92 -5.30 21.87 -2.36
CA SER A 92 -4.49 21.46 -3.51
C SER A 92 -3.85 22.60 -4.32
N SER A 93 -4.32 23.84 -4.16
CA SER A 93 -3.77 25.00 -4.85
C SER A 93 -2.44 25.51 -4.26
N ALA A 94 -2.02 24.98 -3.10
CA ALA A 94 -0.81 25.36 -2.42
C ALA A 94 0.11 24.16 -2.17
N GLU A 95 1.37 24.47 -1.85
CA GLU A 95 2.28 23.51 -1.26
C GLU A 95 1.70 22.97 0.06
N ARG A 96 1.88 21.68 0.31
CA ARG A 96 1.35 21.01 1.49
C ARG A 96 2.41 20.15 2.15
N VAL A 97 2.30 20.01 3.46
CA VAL A 97 2.99 18.96 4.21
C VAL A 97 1.98 17.86 4.50
N VAL A 98 2.17 16.70 3.88
CA VAL A 98 1.31 15.53 4.06
C VAL A 98 2.00 14.55 5.01
N ARG A 99 1.28 14.10 6.02
CA ARG A 99 1.83 13.33 7.14
C ARG A 99 1.28 11.92 7.12
N PHE A 100 2.17 10.94 7.28
CA PHE A 100 1.84 9.52 7.21
C PHE A 100 2.39 8.75 8.40
N LEU A 101 1.72 7.64 8.71
CA LEU A 101 2.26 6.56 9.52
C LEU A 101 2.50 5.35 8.62
N VAL A 102 3.76 5.00 8.42
CA VAL A 102 4.22 4.00 7.46
C VAL A 102 4.53 2.71 8.20
N PRO A 103 3.97 1.56 7.79
CA PRO A 103 4.30 0.27 8.37
C PRO A 103 5.79 -0.06 8.15
N PRO A 104 6.40 -0.85 9.05
CA PRO A 104 7.74 -1.37 8.76
C PRO A 104 7.72 -2.12 7.43
N PRO A 105 8.80 -2.04 6.64
CA PRO A 105 8.91 -2.83 5.42
C PRO A 105 8.72 -4.31 5.79
N PRO A 106 8.03 -5.10 4.94
CA PRO A 106 7.95 -6.53 5.14
C PRO A 106 9.36 -7.07 5.35
N PRO A 107 9.57 -7.98 6.32
CA PRO A 107 10.87 -8.63 6.46
C PRO A 107 11.24 -9.21 5.10
N ALA A 108 12.46 -8.91 4.63
CA ALA A 108 12.94 -9.46 3.37
C ALA A 108 12.84 -10.99 3.49
N VAL A 109 11.92 -11.58 2.72
CA VAL A 109 11.81 -13.03 2.62
C VAL A 109 13.10 -13.48 1.96
N GLN A 110 14.06 -13.90 2.79
CA GLN A 110 15.19 -14.67 2.31
C GLN A 110 14.58 -16.00 1.90
N PHE A 111 14.28 -16.15 0.61
CA PHE A 111 14.02 -17.47 0.05
C PHE A 111 15.35 -18.21 0.15
N GLU A 112 15.58 -18.82 1.31
CA GLU A 112 16.55 -19.90 1.43
C GLU A 112 16.09 -20.94 0.42
N GLU A 113 16.84 -21.03 -0.68
CA GLU A 113 16.68 -22.05 -1.70
C GLU A 113 16.56 -23.38 -0.97
N ILE A 114 15.34 -23.92 -0.91
CA ILE A 114 15.04 -25.18 -0.21
C ILE A 114 15.68 -26.30 -1.03
N ALA A 115 17.00 -26.43 -0.92
CA ALA A 115 17.80 -27.46 -1.55
C ALA A 115 17.71 -28.75 -0.72
N ALA A 116 16.51 -29.21 -0.39
CA ALA A 116 16.29 -30.53 0.21
C ALA A 116 14.79 -30.87 0.31
N HIS A 117 14.09 -30.98 -0.82
CA HIS A 117 12.99 -31.94 -0.88
C HIS A 117 13.08 -32.70 -2.20
N GLU A 118 13.45 -33.98 -2.08
CA GLU A 118 13.28 -35.01 -3.10
C GLU A 118 11.87 -34.93 -3.68
N GLY A 119 11.78 -34.54 -4.94
CA GLY A 119 10.53 -34.34 -5.66
C GLY A 119 10.74 -33.34 -6.79
N GLY A 120 11.74 -33.60 -7.64
CA GLY A 120 12.23 -32.69 -8.67
C GLY A 120 11.17 -32.24 -9.66
N LYS A 121 10.52 -31.12 -9.37
CA LYS A 121 9.93 -30.21 -10.35
C LYS A 121 10.16 -28.79 -9.87
N ARG A 122 11.02 -28.05 -10.56
CA ARG A 122 11.15 -26.60 -10.34
C ARG A 122 9.86 -25.94 -10.82
N PHE A 123 9.48 -24.79 -10.26
CA PHE A 123 8.28 -24.04 -10.67
C PHE A 123 8.30 -23.70 -12.19
N ALA A 124 9.50 -23.52 -12.75
CA ALA A 124 9.74 -23.37 -14.19
C ALA A 124 9.33 -24.60 -15.04
N ASP A 125 9.28 -25.79 -14.44
CA ASP A 125 8.82 -27.02 -15.10
C ASP A 125 7.28 -27.13 -15.13
N VAL A 126 6.58 -26.38 -14.26
CA VAL A 126 5.11 -26.37 -14.20
C VAL A 126 4.52 -25.21 -15.00
N TYR A 127 5.26 -24.11 -15.16
CA TYR A 127 4.86 -22.94 -15.95
C TYR A 127 5.92 -22.60 -16.99
N THR A 128 5.90 -23.33 -18.10
CA THR A 128 6.80 -23.07 -19.23
C THR A 128 6.49 -21.69 -19.82
N LEU A 129 7.50 -20.81 -19.82
CA LEU A 129 7.49 -19.53 -20.52
C LEU A 129 7.09 -19.78 -21.98
N GLY A 130 5.91 -19.29 -22.39
CA GLY A 130 5.39 -19.46 -23.77
C GLY A 130 4.06 -20.20 -23.91
N LYS A 131 3.41 -20.66 -22.83
CA LYS A 131 2.01 -21.09 -22.92
C LYS A 131 1.09 -19.87 -22.78
N GLU A 132 0.39 -19.50 -23.85
CA GLU A 132 -0.55 -18.38 -23.87
C GLU A 132 -1.66 -18.59 -22.82
N LEU A 133 -1.51 -17.94 -21.67
CA LEU A 133 -2.65 -17.45 -20.91
C LEU A 133 -3.10 -16.21 -21.69
N GLY A 134 -4.24 -16.30 -22.37
CA GLY A 134 -4.69 -15.36 -23.41
C GLY A 134 -4.37 -13.88 -23.16
N ALA A 135 -4.14 -13.15 -24.25
CA ALA A 135 -3.60 -11.79 -24.29
C ALA A 135 -4.06 -10.87 -23.14
N GLY A 136 -3.12 -10.48 -22.27
CA GLY A 136 -3.32 -9.51 -21.19
C GLY A 136 -2.09 -9.39 -20.29
N THR A 137 -1.81 -8.19 -19.80
CA THR A 137 -0.71 -7.91 -18.86
C THR A 137 -1.11 -8.36 -17.45
N PHE A 138 -0.42 -9.35 -16.89
CA PHE A 138 -0.67 -9.82 -15.53
C PHE A 138 0.23 -9.14 -14.51
N SER A 139 -0.27 -8.95 -13.29
CA SER A 139 0.53 -8.60 -12.11
C SER A 139 0.36 -9.72 -11.09
N VAL A 140 1.46 -10.34 -10.69
CA VAL A 140 1.48 -11.34 -9.62
C VAL A 140 1.49 -10.56 -8.30
N ILE A 141 0.45 -10.75 -7.49
CA ILE A 141 0.37 -10.16 -6.15
C ILE A 141 0.49 -11.31 -5.14
N GLU A 142 1.51 -11.23 -4.28
CA GLU A 142 1.70 -12.15 -3.17
C GLU A 142 0.88 -11.69 -1.97
N TYR A 143 0.05 -12.58 -1.41
CA TYR A 143 -0.60 -12.39 -0.12
C TYR A 143 -0.13 -13.47 0.85
N ILE A 144 0.40 -13.04 1.99
CA ILE A 144 0.73 -13.93 3.10
C ILE A 144 -0.52 -14.05 3.98
N LEU A 145 -1.17 -15.22 3.93
CA LEU A 145 -2.20 -15.59 4.90
C LEU A 145 -1.53 -16.20 6.14
N LEU A 146 -1.39 -15.40 7.19
CA LEU A 146 -1.03 -15.92 8.52
C LEU A 146 -2.28 -16.48 9.18
N GLN A 147 -2.39 -17.80 9.27
CA GLN A 147 -3.30 -18.49 10.19
C GLN A 147 -2.48 -19.00 11.39
N ASP A 148 -2.77 -18.48 12.59
CA ASP A 148 -2.34 -19.11 13.86
C ASP A 148 -3.12 -20.43 14.06
N LEU A 149 -2.61 -21.50 14.67
CA LEU A 149 -1.47 -21.71 15.57
C LEU A 149 -0.81 -23.04 15.13
N LYS A 150 0.51 -23.07 14.94
CA LYS A 150 1.34 -24.08 14.23
C LYS A 150 1.60 -23.76 12.75
N THR A 151 2.43 -22.73 12.57
CA THR A 151 3.23 -22.35 11.40
C THR A 151 3.00 -23.20 10.15
N THR A 152 1.93 -22.90 9.42
CA THR A 152 1.79 -23.27 8.01
C THR A 152 1.52 -21.98 7.24
N VAL A 153 2.57 -21.43 6.62
CA VAL A 153 2.41 -20.33 5.68
C VAL A 153 1.84 -20.94 4.39
N ARG A 154 0.60 -20.60 4.05
CA ARG A 154 0.03 -20.91 2.74
C ARG A 154 0.17 -19.70 1.85
N THR A 155 1.08 -19.77 0.90
CA THR A 155 1.19 -18.78 -0.17
C THR A 155 0.06 -19.03 -1.17
N ALA A 156 -0.84 -18.06 -1.30
CA ALA A 156 -1.88 -18.08 -2.32
C ALA A 156 -1.48 -17.09 -3.42
N PHE A 157 -1.32 -17.59 -4.64
CA PHE A 157 -1.09 -16.77 -5.83
C PHE A 157 -2.42 -16.56 -6.55
N TYR A 158 -2.83 -15.32 -6.73
CA TYR A 158 -3.98 -14.97 -7.54
C TYR A 158 -3.51 -14.25 -8.81
N ALA A 159 -4.02 -14.67 -9.96
CA ALA A 159 -3.92 -13.90 -11.19
C ALA A 159 -5.16 -12.99 -11.27
N VAL A 160 -4.94 -11.68 -11.27
CA VAL A 160 -6.00 -10.69 -11.46
C VAL A 160 -5.99 -10.25 -12.92
N TRP A 161 -7.12 -10.42 -13.61
CA TRP A 161 -7.34 -9.91 -14.95
C TRP A 161 -7.47 -8.37 -14.90
N LYS A 162 -6.77 -7.65 -15.77
CA LYS A 162 -6.96 -6.20 -15.97
C LYS A 162 -7.97 -5.92 -17.07
#